data_AF-A0A7R9LXM5-F1
#
_entry.id   AF-A0A7R9LXM5-F1
#
_cell.length_a   1.000
_cell.length_b   1.000
_cell.length_c   1.000
_cell.angle_alpha   90.00
_cell.angle_beta   90.00
_cell.angle_gamma   90.00
#
_symmetry.space_group_name_H-M   'P 1'
#
loop_
_entity.id
_entity.type
_entity.pdbx_description
1 polymer ?
#
loop_
_entity_poly.entity_id
_entity_poly.type
_entity_poly.pdbx_seq_one_letter_code
_entity_poly.pdbx_strand_id
1 'polypeptide(L)'
;MWDGVKRLARNRIFMFHLVGGVFRYIGFGGYYINKTKYIESQFRYTSSGASFITGATSVLPMAVGILLGGLMIKYFKPRPFRLVVYMFVVEWFTNGAFFAAMFIGCPPLTLPSTLTINNQFLLSARCNMGCDCTTSVFTPICGSDKSTTYFSPCYAGCHTIDRVAKKVSGCSCIKGNGGVGTI
;
A
#
# COMPACT_ATOMS: atom_id res chain seq x y z
N MET A 1 -17.34 -39.09 13.21
CA MET A 1 -16.82 -37.79 12.69
C MET A 1 -17.21 -37.58 11.23
N TRP A 2 -17.07 -38.59 10.36
CA TRP A 2 -17.39 -38.51 8.92
C TRP A 2 -18.87 -38.24 8.60
N ASP A 3 -19.81 -38.79 9.38
CA ASP A 3 -21.25 -38.62 9.12
C ASP A 3 -21.73 -37.16 9.27
N GLY A 4 -21.10 -36.41 10.20
CA GLY A 4 -21.39 -34.99 10.39
C GLY A 4 -20.93 -34.14 9.20
N VAL A 5 -19.75 -34.45 8.66
CA VAL A 5 -19.20 -33.79 7.47
C VAL A 5 -20.07 -34.08 6.24
N LYS A 6 -20.47 -35.34 6.06
CA LYS A 6 -21.33 -35.76 4.94
C LYS A 6 -22.71 -35.08 4.98
N ARG A 7 -23.26 -34.87 6.18
CA ARG A 7 -24.53 -34.15 6.36
C ARG A 7 -24.40 -32.66 6.05
N LEU A 8 -23.28 -32.03 6.41
CA LEU A 8 -23.03 -30.62 6.14
C LEU A 8 -22.74 -30.37 4.64
N ALA A 9 -22.01 -31.29 4.00
CA ALA A 9 -21.73 -31.27 2.57
C ALA A 9 -22.99 -31.41 1.70
N ARG A 10 -24.05 -32.04 2.21
CA ARG A 10 -25.35 -32.15 1.50
C ARG A 10 -26.17 -30.85 1.55
N ASN A 11 -25.80 -29.90 2.42
CA ASN A 11 -26.46 -28.60 2.50
C ASN A 11 -25.96 -27.67 1.38
N ARG A 12 -26.79 -27.47 0.36
CA ARG A 12 -26.46 -26.65 -0.82
C ARG A 12 -26.08 -25.22 -0.44
N ILE A 13 -26.77 -24.61 0.52
CA ILE A 13 -26.52 -23.21 0.95
C ILE A 13 -25.10 -23.09 1.54
N PHE A 14 -24.72 -24.06 2.37
CA PHE A 14 -23.40 -24.08 2.97
C PHE A 14 -22.30 -24.32 1.93
N MET A 15 -22.53 -25.23 0.98
CA MET A 15 -21.56 -25.50 -0.08
C MET A 15 -21.33 -24.28 -0.99
N PHE A 16 -22.39 -23.58 -1.41
CA PHE A 16 -22.22 -22.34 -2.19
C PHE A 16 -21.45 -21.27 -1.41
N HIS A 17 -21.71 -21.15 -0.11
CA HIS A 17 -20.97 -20.22 0.74
C HIS A 17 -19.49 -20.59 0.88
N LEU A 18 -19.17 -21.88 1.03
CA LEU A 18 -17.78 -22.35 1.07
C LEU A 18 -17.04 -22.09 -0.24
N VAL A 19 -17.66 -22.46 -1.38
CA VAL A 19 -17.07 -22.24 -2.70
C VAL A 19 -16.82 -20.75 -2.93
N GLY A 20 -17.81 -19.89 -2.65
CA GLY A 20 -17.64 -18.44 -2.71
C GLY A 20 -16.56 -17.91 -1.76
N GLY A 21 -16.45 -18.48 -0.56
CA GLY A 21 -15.40 -18.18 0.40
C GLY A 21 -13.99 -18.44 -0.15
N VAL A 22 -13.79 -19.54 -0.87
CA VAL A 22 -12.50 -19.85 -1.52
C VAL A 22 -12.15 -18.80 -2.58
N PHE A 23 -13.08 -18.47 -3.48
CA PHE A 23 -12.85 -17.43 -4.50
C PHE A 23 -12.51 -16.08 -3.88
N ARG A 24 -13.20 -15.72 -2.79
CA ARG A 24 -12.93 -14.49 -2.04
C ARG A 24 -11.54 -14.48 -1.42
N TYR A 25 -11.10 -15.59 -0.81
CA TYR A 25 -9.76 -15.69 -0.24
C TYR A 25 -8.67 -15.57 -1.31
N ILE A 26 -8.88 -16.16 -2.49
CA ILE A 26 -7.95 -16.03 -3.61
C ILE A 26 -7.89 -14.56 -4.07
N GLY A 27 -9.04 -13.90 -4.23
CA GLY A 27 -9.12 -12.50 -4.66
C GLY A 27 -8.45 -11.53 -3.67
N PHE A 28 -8.74 -11.65 -2.37
CA PHE A 28 -8.15 -10.76 -1.36
C PHE A 28 -6.74 -11.17 -0.93
N GLY A 29 -6.35 -12.43 -1.10
CA GLY A 29 -5.03 -12.92 -0.68
C GLY A 29 -3.89 -12.10 -1.28
N GLY A 30 -3.98 -11.80 -2.58
CA GLY A 30 -3.01 -10.94 -3.27
C GLY A 30 -2.95 -9.52 -2.71
N TYR A 31 -4.10 -8.94 -2.34
CA TYR A 31 -4.14 -7.61 -1.71
C TYR A 31 -3.44 -7.63 -0.34
N TYR A 32 -3.78 -8.58 0.54
CA TYR A 32 -3.21 -8.61 1.90
C TYR A 32 -1.69 -8.81 1.89
N ILE A 33 -1.17 -9.65 1.01
CA ILE A 33 0.27 -9.92 0.92
C ILE A 33 1.03 -8.69 0.40
N ASN A 34 0.49 -8.00 -0.60
CA ASN A 34 1.17 -6.87 -1.25
C ASN A 34 0.86 -5.51 -0.60
N LYS A 35 -0.11 -5.42 0.33
CA LYS A 35 -0.55 -4.16 0.94
C LYS A 35 0.58 -3.41 1.63
N THR A 36 1.42 -4.09 2.41
CA THR A 36 2.57 -3.47 3.09
C THR A 36 3.54 -2.88 2.09
N LYS A 37 3.90 -3.63 1.04
CA LYS A 37 4.79 -3.17 -0.04
C LYS A 37 4.19 -2.01 -0.83
N TYR A 38 2.88 -2.04 -1.06
CA TYR A 38 2.16 -0.94 -1.69
C TYR A 38 2.26 0.33 -0.84
N ILE A 39 2.03 0.25 0.48
CA ILE A 39 2.12 1.41 1.37
C ILE A 39 3.56 1.92 1.49
N GLU A 40 4.55 1.03 1.55
CA GLU A 40 5.97 1.41 1.47
C GLU A 40 6.28 2.19 0.19
N SER A 41 5.84 1.68 -0.96
CA SER A 41 6.19 2.26 -2.27
C SER A 41 5.41 3.53 -2.60
N GLN A 42 4.13 3.60 -2.26
CA GLN A 42 3.24 4.71 -2.65
C GLN A 42 3.26 5.84 -1.62
N PHE A 43 3.20 5.50 -0.33
CA PHE A 43 3.13 6.47 0.76
C PHE A 43 4.47 6.68 1.46
N ARG A 44 5.53 5.98 1.03
CA ARG A 44 6.92 6.19 1.48
C ARG A 44 7.10 6.01 2.97
N TYR A 45 6.33 5.09 3.53
CA TYR A 45 6.51 4.67 4.90
C TYR A 45 7.73 3.76 5.04
N THR A 46 8.37 3.82 6.19
CA THR A 46 9.37 2.82 6.59
C THR A 46 8.72 1.45 6.67
N SER A 47 9.50 0.39 6.46
CA SER A 47 8.98 -0.99 6.53
C SER A 47 8.27 -1.30 7.84
N SER A 48 8.80 -0.81 8.96
CA SER A 48 8.19 -0.94 10.28
C SER A 48 6.89 -0.13 10.40
N GLY A 49 6.86 1.11 9.89
CA GLY A 49 5.68 1.97 9.93
C GLY A 49 4.54 1.44 9.05
N ALA A 50 4.85 0.99 7.84
CA ALA A 50 3.87 0.38 6.93
C ALA A 50 3.28 -0.92 7.51
N SER A 51 4.12 -1.74 8.14
CA SER A 51 3.69 -2.97 8.81
C SER A 51 2.78 -2.67 10.00
N PHE A 52 3.14 -1.68 10.82
CA PHE A 52 2.33 -1.27 11.97
C PHE A 52 0.94 -0.76 11.54
N ILE A 53 0.88 0.15 10.56
CA ILE A 53 -0.38 0.70 10.05
C ILE A 53 -1.22 -0.41 9.41
N THR A 54 -0.61 -1.26 8.59
CA THR A 54 -1.32 -2.36 7.93
C THR A 54 -1.89 -3.34 8.94
N GLY A 55 -1.11 -3.70 9.96
CA GLY A 55 -1.54 -4.57 11.06
C GLY A 55 -2.66 -3.93 11.88
N ALA A 56 -2.47 -2.71 12.36
CA ALA A 56 -3.47 -2.00 13.16
C ALA A 56 -4.80 -1.83 12.42
N THR A 57 -4.75 -1.43 11.13
CA THR A 57 -5.94 -1.20 10.31
C THR A 57 -6.64 -2.47 9.82
N SER A 58 -6.02 -3.65 9.93
CA SER A 58 -6.65 -4.91 9.53
C SER A 58 -7.10 -5.73 10.73
N VAL A 59 -6.24 -5.88 11.74
CA VAL A 59 -6.47 -6.78 12.89
C VAL A 59 -7.50 -6.21 13.85
N LEU A 60 -7.41 -4.92 14.20
CA LEU A 60 -8.35 -4.29 15.14
C LEU A 60 -9.80 -4.30 14.63
N PRO A 61 -10.11 -3.81 13.42
CA PRO A 61 -11.48 -3.85 12.91
C PRO A 61 -11.97 -5.28 12.67
N MET A 62 -11.09 -6.22 12.33
CA MET A 62 -11.46 -7.64 12.23
C MET A 62 -11.90 -8.19 13.60
N ALA A 63 -11.15 -7.91 14.67
CA ALA A 63 -11.52 -8.34 16.03
C ALA A 63 -12.87 -7.74 16.46
N VAL A 64 -13.06 -6.44 16.25
CA VAL A 64 -14.31 -5.74 16.55
C VAL A 64 -15.47 -6.33 15.73
N GLY A 65 -15.27 -6.57 14.44
CA GLY A 65 -16.29 -7.14 13.55
C GLY A 65 -16.73 -8.55 13.96
N ILE A 66 -15.78 -9.41 14.35
CA ILE A 66 -16.08 -10.77 14.83
C ILE A 66 -16.88 -10.71 16.14
N LEU A 67 -16.46 -9.86 17.09
CA LEU A 67 -17.15 -9.71 18.37
C LEU A 67 -18.57 -9.18 18.18
N LEU A 68 -18.74 -8.10 17.42
CA LEU A 68 -20.06 -7.51 17.15
C LEU A 68 -20.96 -8.47 16.36
N GLY A 69 -20.43 -9.16 15.35
CA GLY A 69 -21.17 -10.17 14.59
C GLY A 69 -21.63 -11.34 15.46
N GLY A 70 -20.75 -11.83 16.35
CA GLY A 70 -21.07 -12.89 17.31
C GLY A 70 -22.14 -12.45 18.32
N LEU A 71 -22.01 -11.25 18.88
CA LEU A 71 -23.01 -10.66 19.78
C LEU A 71 -24.35 -10.48 19.07
N MET A 72 -24.36 -9.96 17.84
CA MET A 72 -25.57 -9.80 17.05
C MET A 72 -26.31 -11.12 16.86
N ILE A 73 -25.60 -12.21 16.51
CA ILE A 73 -26.21 -13.53 16.33
C ILE A 73 -26.73 -14.08 17.68
N LYS A 74 -25.97 -13.88 18.77
CA LYS A 74 -26.36 -14.34 20.11
C LYS A 74 -27.64 -13.68 20.62
N TYR A 75 -27.75 -12.35 20.47
CA TYR A 75 -28.88 -11.58 21.00
C TYR A 75 -30.10 -11.60 20.07
N PHE A 76 -29.93 -11.33 18.77
CA PHE A 76 -31.05 -11.20 17.84
C PHE A 76 -31.56 -12.53 17.28
N LYS A 77 -30.75 -13.61 17.35
CA LYS A 77 -31.06 -14.95 16.81
C LYS A 77 -31.77 -14.88 15.44
N PRO A 78 -31.14 -14.24 14.43
CA PRO A 78 -31.77 -14.01 13.15
C PRO A 78 -32.06 -15.34 12.43
N ARG A 79 -33.08 -15.32 11.56
CA ARG A 79 -33.38 -16.46 10.68
C ARG A 79 -32.20 -16.67 9.71
N PRO A 80 -31.86 -17.92 9.34
CA PRO A 80 -30.72 -18.22 8.46
C PRO A 80 -30.73 -17.44 7.15
N PHE A 81 -31.90 -17.26 6.55
CA PHE A 81 -32.06 -16.47 5.31
C PHE A 81 -31.66 -15.00 5.49
N ARG A 82 -32.10 -14.36 6.59
CA ARG A 82 -31.74 -12.97 6.89
C ARG A 82 -30.24 -12.80 7.14
N LEU A 83 -29.62 -13.80 7.76
CA LEU A 83 -28.17 -13.81 7.99
C LEU A 83 -27.40 -13.87 6.66
N VAL A 84 -27.83 -14.73 5.73
CA VAL A 84 -27.21 -14.86 4.41
C VAL A 84 -27.36 -13.57 3.61
N VAL A 85 -28.55 -12.96 3.59
CA VAL A 85 -28.76 -11.66 2.92
C VAL A 85 -27.85 -10.59 3.50
N TYR A 86 -27.74 -10.52 4.83
CA TYR A 86 -26.83 -9.57 5.50
C TYR A 86 -25.37 -9.78 5.08
N MET A 87 -24.90 -11.03 5.03
CA MET A 87 -23.54 -11.35 4.57
C MET A 87 -23.30 -10.87 3.13
N PHE A 88 -24.24 -11.12 2.23
CA PHE A 88 -24.13 -10.66 0.83
C PHE A 88 -24.06 -9.13 0.72
N VAL A 89 -24.88 -8.41 1.50
CA VAL A 89 -24.88 -6.93 1.50
C VAL A 89 -23.54 -6.39 1.99
N VAL A 90 -23.02 -6.91 3.11
CA VAL A 90 -21.72 -6.47 3.65
C VAL A 90 -20.57 -6.74 2.67
N GLU A 91 -20.57 -7.91 2.02
CA GLU A 91 -19.57 -8.25 1.01
C GLU A 91 -19.67 -7.33 -0.22
N TRP A 92 -20.87 -6.98 -0.67
CA TRP A 92 -21.07 -6.05 -1.79
C TRP A 92 -20.47 -4.67 -1.49
N PHE A 93 -20.78 -4.11 -0.31
CA PHE A 93 -20.20 -2.84 0.13
C PHE A 93 -18.67 -2.90 0.28
N THR A 94 -18.15 -4.02 0.79
CA THR A 94 -16.71 -4.22 0.95
C THR A 94 -16.01 -4.22 -0.41
N ASN A 95 -16.52 -4.98 -1.39
CA ASN A 95 -15.97 -5.01 -2.75
C ASN A 95 -16.05 -3.63 -3.42
N GLY A 96 -17.16 -2.90 -3.23
CA GLY A 96 -17.30 -1.52 -3.71
C GLY A 96 -16.26 -0.58 -3.10
N ALA A 97 -15.99 -0.69 -1.79
CA ALA A 97 -14.96 0.10 -1.11
C ALA A 97 -13.56 -0.23 -1.63
N PHE A 98 -13.25 -1.51 -1.86
CA PHE A 98 -12.00 -1.93 -2.49
C PHE A 98 -11.81 -1.36 -3.89
N PHE A 99 -12.88 -1.40 -4.70
CA PHE A 99 -12.87 -0.82 -6.04
C PHE A 99 -12.66 0.70 -6.00
N ALA A 100 -13.35 1.40 -5.11
CA ALA A 100 -13.16 2.84 -4.90
C ALA A 100 -11.73 3.17 -4.42
N ALA A 101 -11.15 2.33 -3.56
CA ALA A 101 -9.80 2.52 -3.05
C ALA A 101 -8.72 2.40 -4.14
N MET A 102 -8.99 1.74 -5.28
CA MET A 102 -8.07 1.74 -6.43
C MET A 102 -7.86 3.14 -7.02
N PHE A 103 -8.84 4.03 -6.87
CA PHE A 103 -8.73 5.42 -7.36
C PHE A 103 -8.08 6.36 -6.34
N ILE A 104 -7.81 5.88 -5.12
CA ILE A 104 -7.11 6.64 -4.09
C ILE A 104 -5.61 6.43 -4.29
N GLY A 105 -4.97 7.40 -4.93
CA GLY A 105 -3.52 7.50 -5.08
C GLY A 105 -3.01 8.87 -4.62
N CYS A 106 -1.75 8.94 -4.24
CA CYS A 106 -1.06 10.22 -4.13
C CYS A 106 -0.63 10.69 -5.53
N PRO A 107 -0.55 12.02 -5.78
CA PRO A 107 -0.01 12.53 -7.02
C PRO A 107 1.40 11.96 -7.26
N PRO A 108 1.73 11.56 -8.50
CA PRO A 108 3.06 11.07 -8.83
C PRO A 108 4.06 12.18 -8.53
N LEU A 109 5.21 11.79 -8.01
CA LEU A 109 6.22 12.77 -7.69
C LEU A 109 6.77 13.44 -8.92
N THR A 110 6.87 14.76 -8.83
CA THR A 110 7.57 15.54 -9.82
C THR A 110 9.04 15.16 -9.69
N LEU A 111 9.53 14.45 -10.70
CA LEU A 111 10.95 14.30 -10.97
C LEU A 111 11.30 15.56 -11.77
N PRO A 112 11.84 16.63 -11.15
CA PRO A 112 12.11 17.90 -11.85
C PRO A 112 13.11 17.76 -13.01
N SER A 113 13.77 16.60 -13.14
CA SER A 113 14.74 16.27 -14.18
C SER A 113 14.24 15.11 -15.05
N THR A 114 13.03 15.21 -15.60
CA THR A 114 12.53 14.26 -16.60
C THR A 114 12.07 14.98 -17.85
N LEU A 115 13.02 15.59 -18.56
CA LEU A 115 12.77 15.97 -19.95
C LEU A 115 12.78 14.67 -20.77
N THR A 116 11.59 14.19 -21.13
CA THR A 116 11.43 13.07 -22.06
C THR A 116 11.65 13.62 -23.47
N ILE A 117 12.91 13.62 -23.92
CA ILE A 117 13.24 13.90 -25.32
C ILE A 117 13.59 12.55 -25.95
N ASN A 118 12.81 12.12 -26.95
CA ASN A 118 13.02 10.86 -27.68
C ASN A 118 13.02 9.59 -26.82
N ASN A 119 12.05 9.42 -25.91
CA ASN A 119 11.91 8.23 -25.07
C ASN A 119 13.11 7.92 -24.14
N GLN A 120 14.05 8.86 -23.98
CA GLN A 120 15.17 8.76 -23.05
C GLN A 120 14.95 9.67 -21.84
N PHE A 121 15.16 9.11 -20.65
CA PHE A 121 15.08 9.84 -19.38
C PHE A 121 16.34 10.70 -19.21
N LEU A 122 16.28 12.00 -19.58
CA LEU A 122 17.35 12.94 -19.24
C LEU A 122 17.23 13.40 -17.78
N LEU A 123 17.94 12.71 -16.90
CA LEU A 123 18.11 13.09 -15.49
C LEU A 123 19.17 14.20 -15.28
N SER A 124 19.88 14.59 -16.33
CA SER A 124 20.90 15.63 -16.28
C SER A 124 20.29 17.03 -16.31
N ALA A 125 20.60 17.83 -15.29
CA ALA A 125 20.24 19.22 -15.12
C ALA A 125 21.51 20.05 -14.88
N ARG A 126 21.46 21.38 -15.09
CA ARG A 126 22.63 22.26 -14.86
C ARG A 126 23.23 22.11 -13.46
N CYS A 127 22.40 21.79 -12.46
CA CYS A 127 22.81 21.61 -11.07
C CYS A 127 23.52 20.28 -10.77
N ASN A 128 23.45 19.27 -11.66
CA ASN A 128 24.14 17.98 -11.50
C ASN A 128 25.15 17.69 -12.64
N MET A 129 25.37 18.68 -13.53
CA MET A 129 26.22 18.55 -14.72
C MET A 129 27.70 18.32 -14.38
N GLY A 130 28.13 18.63 -13.14
CA GLY A 130 29.48 18.40 -12.63
C GLY A 130 29.67 17.04 -11.94
N CYS A 131 28.66 16.16 -11.98
CA CYS A 131 28.73 14.84 -11.35
C CYS A 131 28.55 13.74 -12.40
N ASP A 132 29.51 12.81 -12.48
CA ASP A 132 29.45 11.63 -13.37
C ASP A 132 28.49 10.58 -12.79
N CYS A 133 27.20 10.89 -12.82
CA CYS A 133 26.16 10.09 -12.17
C CYS A 133 25.80 8.85 -13.00
N THR A 134 25.77 7.68 -12.35
CA THR A 134 25.30 6.43 -12.95
C THR A 134 23.78 6.25 -12.78
N THR A 135 23.13 5.69 -13.80
CA THR A 135 21.72 5.26 -13.78
C THR A 135 21.55 3.79 -13.36
N SER A 136 22.65 3.07 -13.07
CA SER A 136 22.62 1.64 -12.75
C SER A 136 21.94 1.31 -11.42
N VAL A 137 21.94 2.24 -10.45
CA VAL A 137 21.39 2.02 -9.10
C VAL A 137 20.41 3.13 -8.73
N PHE A 138 19.15 2.76 -8.53
CA PHE A 138 18.12 3.68 -8.06
C PHE A 138 18.18 3.84 -6.53
N THR A 139 18.48 5.06 -6.07
CA THR A 139 18.59 5.40 -4.64
C THR A 139 17.82 6.69 -4.37
N PRO A 140 16.48 6.64 -4.35
CA PRO A 140 15.67 7.85 -4.36
C PRO A 140 15.91 8.68 -3.09
N ILE A 141 16.02 9.99 -3.26
CA ILE A 141 16.01 10.93 -2.14
C ILE A 141 14.87 11.93 -2.29
N CYS A 142 14.31 12.37 -1.17
CA CYS A 142 13.29 13.41 -1.13
C CYS A 142 13.93 14.77 -0.89
N GLY A 143 13.54 15.76 -1.69
CA GLY A 143 13.86 17.16 -1.42
C GLY A 143 13.20 17.65 -0.14
N SER A 144 13.73 18.74 0.43
CA SER A 144 13.15 19.43 1.59
C SER A 144 11.68 19.80 1.42
N ASP A 145 11.24 19.99 0.16
CA ASP A 145 9.87 20.38 -0.20
C ASP A 145 8.87 19.21 -0.19
N LYS A 146 9.32 17.98 0.16
CA LYS A 146 8.55 16.71 0.21
C LYS A 146 7.83 16.29 -1.08
N SER A 147 7.82 17.14 -2.09
CA SER A 147 7.11 17.01 -3.36
C SER A 147 8.03 16.65 -4.53
N THR A 148 9.34 16.88 -4.38
CA THR A 148 10.36 16.53 -5.38
C THR A 148 11.15 15.30 -4.92
N THR A 149 11.33 14.33 -5.82
CA THR A 149 12.23 13.19 -5.61
C THR A 149 13.28 13.17 -6.71
N TYR A 150 14.50 12.79 -6.34
CA TYR A 150 15.62 12.63 -7.23
C TYR A 150 16.01 11.16 -7.30
N PHE A 151 16.48 10.69 -8.46
CA PHE A 151 16.82 9.29 -8.72
C PHE A 151 17.96 8.75 -7.84
N SER A 152 18.93 9.61 -7.54
CA SER A 152 20.03 9.34 -6.63
C SER A 152 20.49 10.64 -5.95
N PRO A 153 21.25 10.58 -4.85
CA PRO A 153 21.90 11.75 -4.26
C PRO A 153 22.79 12.51 -5.27
N CYS A 154 23.39 11.78 -6.21
CA CYS A 154 24.22 12.36 -7.27
C CYS A 154 23.38 13.23 -8.22
N TYR A 155 22.21 12.75 -8.67
CA TYR A 155 21.33 13.52 -9.54
C TYR A 155 20.71 14.75 -8.85
N ALA A 156 20.74 14.81 -7.52
CA ALA A 156 20.38 16.00 -6.74
C ALA A 156 21.58 16.95 -6.49
N GLY A 157 22.78 16.60 -6.95
CA GLY A 157 24.01 17.38 -6.78
C GLY A 157 24.46 17.48 -5.33
N CYS A 158 24.28 16.42 -4.53
CA CYS A 158 24.63 16.38 -3.11
C CYS A 158 26.07 15.89 -2.88
N HIS A 159 26.78 16.51 -1.93
CA HIS A 159 28.17 16.16 -1.59
C HIS A 159 28.32 15.39 -0.28
N THR A 160 27.34 15.48 0.62
CA THR A 160 27.43 14.88 1.96
C THR A 160 26.24 13.95 2.22
N ILE A 161 26.52 12.72 2.62
CA ILE A 161 25.52 11.67 2.90
C ILE A 161 25.73 11.17 4.32
N ASP A 162 24.79 11.47 5.21
CA ASP A 162 24.72 10.89 6.55
C ASP A 162 23.79 9.68 6.52
N ARG A 163 24.38 8.48 6.58
CA ARG A 163 23.66 7.21 6.57
C ARG A 163 22.98 6.90 7.91
N VAL A 164 23.47 7.47 9.02
CA VAL A 164 22.94 7.23 10.36
C VAL A 164 21.67 8.07 10.56
N ALA A 165 21.74 9.35 10.20
CA ALA A 165 20.60 10.27 10.26
C ALA A 165 19.67 10.17 9.03
N LYS A 166 20.00 9.32 8.04
CA LYS A 166 19.30 9.22 6.73
C LYS A 166 19.09 10.57 6.06
N LYS A 167 20.11 11.42 6.16
CA LYS A 167 20.06 12.82 5.73
C LYS A 167 21.14 13.07 4.68
N VAL A 168 20.80 13.88 3.69
CA VAL A 168 21.73 14.28 2.64
C VAL A 168 21.79 15.80 2.62
N SER A 169 22.99 16.37 2.49
CA SER A 169 23.21 17.82 2.50
C SER A 169 24.18 18.28 1.42
N GLY A 170 24.15 19.58 1.13
CA GLY A 170 24.93 20.20 0.07
C GLY A 170 24.40 19.86 -1.32
N CYS A 171 23.08 19.71 -1.46
CA CYS A 171 22.42 19.34 -2.71
C CYS A 171 22.13 20.57 -3.56
N SER A 172 22.83 20.70 -4.68
CA SER A 172 22.72 21.86 -5.59
C SER A 172 21.38 21.94 -6.35
N CYS A 173 20.68 20.82 -6.52
CA CYS A 173 19.39 20.79 -7.23
C CYS A 173 18.17 21.02 -6.31
N ILE A 174 18.33 20.90 -4.99
CA ILE A 174 17.22 21.06 -4.02
C ILE A 174 17.06 22.54 -3.67
N LYS A 175 15.94 23.15 -4.07
CA LYS A 175 15.64 24.56 -3.78
C LYS A 175 14.88 24.69 -2.46
N GLY A 176 15.61 24.85 -1.36
CA GLY A 176 15.01 25.08 -0.04
C GLY A 176 15.88 24.55 1.09
N ASN A 177 15.79 25.19 2.26
CA ASN A 177 16.39 24.76 3.53
C ASN A 177 17.88 24.33 3.45
N GLY A 178 18.70 25.05 2.69
CA GLY A 178 20.15 24.80 2.57
C GLY A 178 20.54 23.59 1.72
N GLY A 179 19.68 23.12 0.81
CA GLY A 179 19.99 21.99 -0.08
C GLY A 179 20.06 20.68 0.70
N VAL A 180 19.06 20.44 1.54
CA VAL A 180 18.97 19.26 2.42
C VAL A 180 17.87 18.34 1.91
N GLY A 181 18.18 17.05 1.81
CA GLY A 181 17.24 15.98 1.49
C GLY A 181 17.28 14.84 2.49
N THR A 182 16.34 13.91 2.36
CA THR A 182 16.28 12.69 3.17
C THR A 182 16.25 11.45 2.29
N ILE A 183 16.89 10.39 2.77
CA ILE A 183 16.96 9.07 2.11
C ILE A 183 15.78 8.21 2.54
#